data_AF-A0A6I6G797-F1
#
_entry.id   AF-A0A6I6G797-F1
#
_cell.length_a   1.000
_cell.length_b   1.000
_cell.length_c   1.000
_cell.angle_alpha   90.00
_cell.angle_beta   90.00
_cell.angle_gamma   90.00
#
_symmetry.space_group_name_H-M   'P 1'
#
loop_
_entity.id
_entity.type
_entity.pdbx_description
1 polymer ?
#
loop_
_entity_poly.entity_id
_entity_poly.type
_entity_poly.pdbx_seq_one_letter_code
_entity_poly.pdbx_strand_id
1 'polypeptide(L)'
;MIVDPQYANAPIAYYSSFFNEGIKGYNKKDWPNASASFKQTVEWSDFIIANKLAKMEFDTSANLLAGAAFQNDKKDDAAIPYFTRLTDKKIGGDDNEFVYQFLMGYYFRKEDAANFEKYRALGKELYPKSEYFTYSEIDFIMSMEDEAEKEKRIEAKIAKEPTNIELIQNYGFILFDKLNAEDAKPVTNYAELEQKMINYLSQAGDNKPDDGKPYYYLGNHFVNKGVKINQDISKVTDDIKKANASAKPDKTGKLPPPPKELTDKRDALKKAYNDEIEKGLPFLLKSAEAYGKHTDLKGMELQNYKRLVDQLILIYGDKKIASKVPADKAKFEAEEKKWNAIYTKISH
;
A
#
# COMPACT_ATOMS: atom_id res chain seq x y z
N MET A 1 28.46 -54.81 -7.71
CA MET A 1 29.82 -54.76 -7.13
C MET A 1 29.86 -53.94 -5.82
N ILE A 2 28.76 -53.84 -5.05
CA ILE A 2 28.68 -53.18 -3.72
C ILE A 2 27.87 -54.06 -2.74
N VAL A 3 27.92 -55.38 -2.94
CA VAL A 3 27.32 -56.37 -2.02
C VAL A 3 28.39 -57.13 -1.23
N ASP A 4 29.64 -56.70 -1.36
CA ASP A 4 30.73 -57.17 -0.51
C ASP A 4 30.64 -56.45 0.85
N PRO A 5 30.44 -57.19 1.96
CA PRO A 5 30.33 -56.62 3.31
C PRO A 5 31.50 -55.72 3.70
N GLN A 6 32.68 -55.90 3.08
CA GLN A 6 33.87 -55.10 3.36
C GLN A 6 33.75 -53.64 2.87
N TYR A 7 32.93 -53.38 1.86
CA TYR A 7 32.77 -52.05 1.25
C TYR A 7 31.41 -51.40 1.52
N ALA A 8 30.47 -52.14 2.12
CA ALA A 8 29.13 -51.64 2.46
C ALA A 8 29.15 -50.42 3.40
N ASN A 9 30.21 -50.27 4.21
CA ASN A 9 30.37 -49.17 5.17
C ASN A 9 30.98 -47.90 4.56
N ALA A 10 31.62 -47.97 3.39
CA ALA A 10 32.30 -46.82 2.81
C ALA A 10 31.34 -45.65 2.47
N PRO A 11 30.17 -45.87 1.84
CA PRO A 11 29.19 -44.79 1.62
C PRO A 11 28.72 -44.14 2.92
N ILE A 12 28.51 -44.93 3.98
CA ILE A 12 28.10 -44.43 5.30
C ILE A 12 29.21 -43.56 5.90
N ALA A 13 30.47 -43.96 5.76
CA ALA A 13 31.61 -43.17 6.23
C ALA A 13 31.73 -41.82 5.49
N TYR A 14 31.54 -41.80 4.17
CA TYR A 14 31.51 -40.55 3.39
C TYR A 14 30.36 -39.64 3.82
N TYR A 15 29.15 -40.19 3.94
CA TYR A 15 27.99 -39.46 4.48
C TYR A 15 28.32 -38.81 5.82
N SER A 16 28.83 -39.59 6.79
CA SER A 16 29.17 -39.08 8.12
C SER A 16 30.29 -38.04 8.10
N SER A 17 31.29 -38.21 7.23
CA SER A 17 32.39 -37.23 7.07
C SER A 17 31.85 -35.88 6.62
N PHE A 18 31.11 -35.85 5.52
CA PHE A 18 30.52 -34.62 4.97
C PHE A 18 29.49 -34.01 5.92
N PHE A 19 28.69 -34.82 6.62
CA PHE A 19 27.73 -34.31 7.61
C PHE A 19 28.48 -33.57 8.74
N ASN A 20 29.54 -34.16 9.27
CA ASN A 20 30.36 -33.55 10.33
C ASN A 20 31.10 -32.30 9.86
N GLU A 21 31.61 -32.29 8.61
CA GLU A 21 32.20 -31.11 8.00
C GLU A 21 31.19 -29.99 7.79
N GLY A 22 29.97 -30.33 7.35
CA GLY A 22 28.84 -29.42 7.25
C GLY A 22 28.53 -28.77 8.59
N ILE A 23 28.38 -29.56 9.65
CA ILE A 23 28.13 -29.05 11.01
C ILE A 23 29.27 -28.16 11.51
N LYS A 24 30.54 -28.54 11.26
CA LYS A 24 31.70 -27.71 11.61
C LYS A 24 31.67 -26.37 10.88
N GLY A 25 31.37 -26.37 9.57
CA GLY A 25 31.21 -25.16 8.79
C GLY A 25 30.07 -24.29 9.32
N TYR A 26 28.91 -24.90 9.57
CA TYR A 26 27.71 -24.23 10.06
C TYR A 26 27.94 -23.55 11.41
N ASN A 27 28.54 -24.26 12.37
CA ASN A 27 28.86 -23.71 13.70
C ASN A 27 29.89 -22.56 13.62
N LYS A 28 30.79 -22.60 12.64
CA LYS A 28 31.76 -21.52 12.37
C LYS A 28 31.19 -20.39 11.50
N LYS A 29 29.93 -20.51 11.05
CA LYS A 29 29.31 -19.61 10.05
C LYS A 29 30.08 -19.54 8.73
N ASP A 30 30.83 -20.59 8.41
CA ASP A 30 31.46 -20.79 7.11
C ASP A 30 30.42 -21.42 6.17
N TRP A 31 29.51 -20.57 5.68
CA TRP A 31 28.38 -20.99 4.86
C TRP A 31 28.77 -21.60 3.51
N PRO A 32 29.80 -21.10 2.79
CA PRO A 32 30.30 -21.78 1.60
C PRO A 32 30.76 -23.21 1.87
N ASN A 33 31.52 -23.44 2.95
CA ASN A 33 31.96 -24.78 3.30
C ASN A 33 30.79 -25.67 3.78
N ALA A 34 29.91 -25.12 4.61
CA ALA A 34 28.76 -25.84 5.14
C ALA A 34 27.82 -26.30 4.02
N SER A 35 27.47 -25.40 3.10
CA SER A 35 26.57 -25.69 1.99
C SER A 35 27.16 -26.71 1.00
N ALA A 36 28.45 -26.61 0.68
CA ALA A 36 29.15 -27.59 -0.15
C ALA A 36 29.18 -28.98 0.52
N SER A 37 29.47 -29.03 1.83
CA SER A 37 29.52 -30.28 2.59
C SER A 37 28.14 -30.92 2.71
N PHE A 38 27.09 -30.16 3.05
CA PHE A 38 25.74 -30.71 3.15
C PHE A 38 25.15 -31.11 1.79
N LYS A 39 25.54 -30.45 0.69
CA LYS A 39 25.23 -30.96 -0.66
C LYS A 39 25.79 -32.37 -0.86
N GLN A 40 27.06 -32.57 -0.52
CA GLN A 40 27.67 -33.92 -0.58
C GLN A 40 26.99 -34.90 0.37
N THR A 41 26.61 -34.48 1.57
CA THR A 41 25.82 -35.28 2.51
C THR A 41 24.52 -35.77 1.87
N VAL A 42 23.75 -34.89 1.22
CA VAL A 42 22.49 -35.27 0.55
C VAL A 42 22.76 -36.25 -0.60
N GLU A 43 23.78 -36.00 -1.43
CA GLU A 43 24.16 -36.91 -2.53
C GLU A 43 24.50 -38.32 -2.03
N TRP A 44 25.28 -38.42 -0.96
CA TRP A 44 25.61 -39.71 -0.35
C TRP A 44 24.42 -40.36 0.35
N SER A 45 23.54 -39.56 0.96
CA SER A 45 22.31 -40.07 1.57
C SER A 45 21.37 -40.68 0.53
N ASP A 46 21.16 -39.99 -0.59
CA ASP A 46 20.37 -40.49 -1.72
C ASP A 46 20.95 -41.79 -2.29
N PHE A 47 22.28 -41.87 -2.40
CA PHE A 47 22.96 -43.10 -2.80
C PHE A 47 22.71 -44.26 -1.82
N ILE A 48 22.86 -44.02 -0.52
CA ILE A 48 22.64 -45.02 0.55
C ILE A 48 21.20 -45.55 0.50
N ILE A 49 20.22 -44.66 0.37
CA ILE A 49 18.78 -45.00 0.31
C ILE A 49 18.46 -45.79 -0.95
N ALA A 50 18.89 -45.31 -2.12
CA ALA A 50 18.62 -45.97 -3.41
C ALA A 50 19.19 -47.40 -3.47
N ASN A 51 20.31 -47.64 -2.80
CA ASN A 51 20.96 -48.95 -2.72
C ASN A 51 20.52 -49.79 -1.51
N LYS A 52 19.55 -49.32 -0.72
CA LYS A 52 19.03 -50.02 0.48
C LYS A 52 20.12 -50.36 1.50
N LEU A 53 21.16 -49.51 1.58
CA LEU A 53 22.25 -49.65 2.54
C LEU A 53 21.84 -49.15 3.94
N ALA A 54 20.74 -48.40 4.03
CA ALA A 54 20.05 -48.05 5.26
C ALA A 54 18.54 -48.33 5.13
N LYS A 55 17.84 -48.47 6.27
CA LYS A 55 16.39 -48.69 6.33
C LYS A 55 15.56 -47.40 6.20
N MET A 56 16.21 -46.24 6.06
CA MET A 56 15.55 -44.96 5.91
C MET A 56 15.08 -44.75 4.47
N GLU A 57 13.95 -44.07 4.28
CA GLU A 57 13.39 -43.77 2.96
C GLU A 57 13.65 -42.32 2.51
N PHE A 58 13.99 -41.44 3.46
CA PHE A 58 14.28 -40.05 3.21
C PHE A 58 15.10 -39.45 4.36
N ASP A 59 16.05 -38.60 4.03
CA ASP A 59 16.93 -37.93 4.99
C ASP A 59 16.50 -36.48 5.21
N THR A 60 15.58 -36.32 6.17
CA THR A 60 15.06 -35.00 6.53
C THR A 60 16.16 -34.07 7.00
N SER A 61 17.07 -34.55 7.86
CA SER A 61 18.11 -33.72 8.46
C SER A 61 19.13 -33.24 7.43
N ALA A 62 19.59 -34.10 6.52
CA ALA A 62 20.51 -33.69 5.47
C ALA A 62 19.88 -32.66 4.52
N ASN A 63 18.62 -32.86 4.11
CA ASN A 63 17.92 -31.90 3.23
C ASN A 63 17.66 -30.56 3.94
N LEU A 64 17.23 -30.59 5.20
CA LEU A 64 17.01 -29.37 5.99
C LEU A 64 18.31 -28.57 6.16
N LEU A 65 19.39 -29.22 6.56
CA LEU A 65 20.68 -28.57 6.78
C LEU A 65 21.32 -28.09 5.48
N ALA A 66 21.15 -28.82 4.37
CA ALA A 66 21.59 -28.36 3.05
C ALA A 66 20.86 -27.07 2.64
N GLY A 67 19.52 -27.08 2.70
CA GLY A 67 18.71 -25.90 2.37
C GLY A 67 19.07 -24.69 3.25
N ALA A 68 19.12 -24.90 4.57
CA ALA A 68 19.47 -23.84 5.52
C ALA A 68 20.91 -23.31 5.31
N ALA A 69 21.87 -24.17 4.99
CA ALA A 69 23.23 -23.74 4.70
C ALA A 69 23.32 -22.91 3.41
N PHE A 70 22.62 -23.31 2.34
CA PHE A 70 22.55 -22.51 1.10
C PHE A 70 21.85 -21.17 1.31
N GLN A 71 20.77 -21.13 2.10
CA GLN A 71 20.09 -19.90 2.47
C GLN A 71 21.03 -18.95 3.23
N ASN A 72 21.75 -19.46 4.24
CA ASN A 72 22.71 -18.65 5.00
C ASN A 72 23.91 -18.18 4.16
N ASP A 73 24.28 -18.95 3.12
CA ASP A 73 25.28 -18.57 2.10
C ASP A 73 24.73 -17.57 1.06
N LYS A 74 23.49 -17.06 1.25
CA LYS A 74 22.80 -16.16 0.32
C LYS A 74 22.63 -16.75 -1.10
N LYS A 75 22.58 -18.08 -1.19
CA LYS A 75 22.34 -18.83 -2.43
C LYS A 75 20.94 -19.41 -2.42
N ASP A 76 19.94 -18.53 -2.31
CA ASP A 76 18.52 -18.91 -2.19
C ASP A 76 18.08 -19.89 -3.28
N ASP A 77 18.42 -19.63 -4.55
CA ASP A 77 18.09 -20.50 -5.67
C ASP A 77 18.62 -21.95 -5.48
N ALA A 78 19.78 -22.10 -4.84
CA ALA A 78 20.37 -23.41 -4.54
C ALA A 78 19.75 -24.09 -3.32
N ALA A 79 19.07 -23.34 -2.43
CA ALA A 79 18.33 -23.90 -1.31
C ALA A 79 17.00 -24.56 -1.76
N ILE A 80 16.40 -24.03 -2.83
CA ILE A 80 15.06 -24.44 -3.31
C ILE A 80 14.91 -25.93 -3.54
N PRO A 81 15.83 -26.65 -4.22
CA PRO A 81 15.66 -28.08 -4.45
C PRO A 81 15.53 -28.89 -3.15
N TYR A 82 16.30 -28.54 -2.11
CA TYR A 82 16.29 -29.27 -0.84
C TYR A 82 15.01 -29.00 -0.04
N PHE A 83 14.61 -27.74 0.06
CA PHE A 83 13.35 -27.37 0.72
C PHE A 83 12.12 -27.87 -0.05
N THR A 84 12.16 -27.90 -1.38
CA THR A 84 11.09 -28.49 -2.20
C THR A 84 10.92 -29.98 -1.90
N ARG A 85 12.02 -30.74 -1.79
CA ARG A 85 11.96 -32.16 -1.41
C ARG A 85 11.31 -32.39 -0.04
N LEU A 86 11.54 -31.50 0.94
CA LEU A 86 10.88 -31.54 2.25
C LEU A 86 9.37 -31.30 2.12
N THR A 87 8.98 -30.26 1.38
CA THR A 87 7.57 -29.85 1.25
C THR A 87 6.75 -30.80 0.36
N ASP A 88 7.34 -31.39 -0.69
CA ASP A 88 6.70 -32.40 -1.53
C ASP A 88 6.36 -33.67 -0.72
N LYS A 89 7.13 -33.94 0.34
CA LYS A 89 6.86 -35.00 1.32
C LYS A 89 6.01 -34.54 2.51
N LYS A 90 5.55 -33.29 2.52
CA LYS A 90 4.79 -32.65 3.62
C LYS A 90 5.48 -32.82 4.98
N ILE A 91 6.81 -32.72 5.03
CA ILE A 91 7.54 -32.78 6.29
C ILE A 91 7.14 -31.59 7.16
N GLY A 92 6.52 -31.87 8.30
CA GLY A 92 6.09 -30.88 9.29
C GLY A 92 6.98 -30.82 10.54
N GLY A 93 6.43 -30.30 11.64
CA GLY A 93 7.12 -30.12 12.92
C GLY A 93 7.75 -28.73 13.06
N ASP A 94 7.97 -28.32 14.31
CA ASP A 94 8.36 -26.95 14.68
C ASP A 94 9.63 -26.49 13.96
N ASP A 95 10.62 -27.38 13.81
CA ASP A 95 11.89 -27.10 13.13
C ASP A 95 11.75 -26.91 11.60
N ASN A 96 10.60 -27.25 11.00
CA ASN A 96 10.40 -27.18 9.55
C ASN A 96 9.46 -26.06 9.11
N GLU A 97 8.83 -25.30 10.02
CA GLU A 97 7.89 -24.24 9.63
C GLU A 97 8.55 -23.21 8.72
N PHE A 98 9.78 -22.82 9.06
CA PHE A 98 10.54 -21.82 8.30
C PHE A 98 10.79 -22.25 6.85
N VAL A 99 10.79 -23.55 6.53
CA VAL A 99 10.97 -24.06 5.16
C VAL A 99 9.83 -23.58 4.27
N TYR A 100 8.60 -23.67 4.76
CA TYR A 100 7.40 -23.22 4.04
C TYR A 100 7.35 -21.69 3.96
N GLN A 101 7.72 -21.01 5.06
CA GLN A 101 7.82 -19.54 5.07
C GLN A 101 8.86 -19.04 4.05
N PHE A 102 10.03 -19.69 4.01
CA PHE A 102 11.10 -19.36 3.07
C PHE A 102 10.65 -19.54 1.62
N LEU A 103 10.03 -20.68 1.28
CA LEU A 103 9.55 -20.93 -0.08
C LEU A 103 8.47 -19.92 -0.48
N MET A 104 7.49 -19.65 0.38
CA MET A 104 6.48 -18.62 0.15
C MET A 104 7.12 -17.25 -0.13
N GLY A 105 8.05 -16.78 0.72
CA GLY A 105 8.75 -15.52 0.52
C GLY A 105 9.67 -15.50 -0.71
N TYR A 106 10.29 -16.62 -1.05
CA TYR A 106 11.12 -16.75 -2.26
C TYR A 106 10.27 -16.59 -3.53
N TYR A 107 9.16 -17.32 -3.63
CA TYR A 107 8.30 -17.24 -4.81
C TYR A 107 7.56 -15.90 -4.92
N PHE A 108 7.27 -15.23 -3.80
CA PHE A 108 6.86 -13.82 -3.81
C PHE A 108 7.90 -12.90 -4.48
N ARG A 109 9.19 -13.03 -4.11
CA ARG A 109 10.26 -12.22 -4.72
C ARG A 109 10.42 -12.52 -6.21
N LYS A 110 10.25 -13.78 -6.61
CA LYS A 110 10.29 -14.22 -8.02
C LYS A 110 9.01 -13.90 -8.81
N GLU A 111 8.01 -13.28 -8.19
CA GLU A 111 6.71 -12.95 -8.81
C GLU A 111 5.96 -14.18 -9.35
N ASP A 112 6.15 -15.33 -8.69
CA ASP A 112 5.48 -16.59 -9.02
C ASP A 112 4.31 -16.83 -8.07
N ALA A 113 3.16 -16.28 -8.44
CA ALA A 113 1.93 -16.37 -7.65
C ALA A 113 1.44 -17.83 -7.46
N ALA A 114 1.67 -18.71 -8.44
CA ALA A 114 1.21 -20.10 -8.36
C ALA A 114 1.97 -20.86 -7.27
N ASN A 115 3.29 -20.72 -7.23
CA ASN A 115 4.10 -21.35 -6.19
C ASN A 115 3.95 -20.64 -4.84
N PHE A 116 3.78 -19.32 -4.80
CA PHE A 116 3.43 -18.60 -3.57
C PHE A 116 2.19 -19.22 -2.91
N GLU A 117 1.10 -19.38 -3.66
CA GLU A 117 -0.14 -19.97 -3.15
C GLU A 117 0.01 -21.46 -2.79
N LYS A 118 0.81 -22.23 -3.55
CA LYS A 118 1.14 -23.63 -3.21
C LYS A 118 1.72 -23.71 -1.79
N TYR A 119 2.75 -22.92 -1.49
CA TYR A 119 3.44 -22.99 -0.19
C TYR A 119 2.65 -22.32 0.93
N ARG A 120 1.87 -21.27 0.65
CA ARG A 120 0.91 -20.71 1.60
C ARG A 120 -0.11 -21.77 2.03
N ALA A 121 -0.71 -22.49 1.09
CA ALA A 121 -1.69 -23.53 1.37
C ALA A 121 -1.10 -24.71 2.17
N LEU A 122 0.07 -25.22 1.76
CA LEU A 122 0.77 -26.28 2.49
C LEU A 122 1.18 -25.84 3.90
N GLY A 123 1.69 -24.62 4.05
CA GLY A 123 2.02 -24.05 5.35
C GLY A 123 0.79 -23.95 6.25
N LYS A 124 -0.35 -23.48 5.73
CA LYS A 124 -1.62 -23.42 6.48
C LYS A 124 -2.15 -24.81 6.87
N GLU A 125 -1.98 -25.82 6.01
CA GLU A 125 -2.36 -27.21 6.30
C GLU A 125 -1.56 -27.77 7.48
N LEU A 126 -0.24 -27.57 7.50
CA LEU A 126 0.67 -28.16 8.48
C LEU A 126 0.85 -27.32 9.76
N TYR A 127 0.68 -26.00 9.65
CA TYR A 127 0.91 -25.04 10.72
C TYR A 127 -0.31 -24.11 10.90
N PRO A 128 -1.49 -24.64 11.27
CA PRO A 128 -2.73 -23.87 11.32
C PRO A 128 -2.74 -22.77 12.40
N LYS A 129 -1.77 -22.77 13.32
CA LYS A 129 -1.60 -21.73 14.36
C LYS A 129 -0.70 -20.57 13.90
N SER A 130 -0.03 -20.70 12.76
CA SER A 130 0.88 -19.69 12.25
C SER A 130 0.12 -18.63 11.49
N GLU A 131 0.23 -17.37 11.96
CA GLU A 131 -0.36 -16.22 11.28
C GLU A 131 0.30 -15.97 9.92
N TYR A 132 1.58 -16.34 9.76
CA TYR A 132 2.34 -16.09 8.53
C TYR A 132 1.67 -16.65 7.28
N PHE A 133 1.10 -17.85 7.36
CA PHE A 133 0.41 -18.50 6.23
C PHE A 133 -1.01 -17.97 6.00
N THR A 134 -1.47 -17.00 6.79
CA THR A 134 -2.73 -16.28 6.54
C THR A 134 -2.53 -15.11 5.57
N TYR A 135 -1.32 -14.55 5.49
CA TYR A 135 -0.98 -13.42 4.65
C TYR A 135 -1.11 -13.75 3.17
N SER A 136 -1.76 -12.84 2.44
CA SER A 136 -1.90 -12.86 0.99
C SER A 136 -0.67 -12.26 0.29
N GLU A 137 -0.62 -12.40 -1.03
CA GLU A 137 0.38 -11.70 -1.85
C GLU A 137 0.30 -10.17 -1.66
N ILE A 138 -0.89 -9.62 -1.47
CA ILE A 138 -1.10 -8.18 -1.25
C ILE A 138 -0.48 -7.75 0.09
N ASP A 139 -0.64 -8.55 1.16
CA ASP A 139 -0.02 -8.25 2.46
C ASP A 139 1.51 -8.18 2.35
N PHE A 140 2.10 -9.08 1.55
CA PHE A 140 3.53 -9.04 1.25
C PHE A 140 3.92 -7.77 0.49
N ILE A 141 3.19 -7.41 -0.57
CA ILE A 141 3.44 -6.17 -1.32
C ILE A 141 3.37 -4.95 -0.38
N MET A 142 2.34 -4.87 0.46
CA MET A 142 2.13 -3.77 1.38
C MET A 142 3.25 -3.62 2.42
N SER A 143 3.90 -4.73 2.81
CA SER A 143 5.03 -4.74 3.74
C SER A 143 6.40 -4.39 3.13
N MET A 144 6.48 -4.18 1.80
CA MET A 144 7.74 -3.83 1.15
C MET A 144 8.27 -2.46 1.60
N GLU A 145 9.58 -2.35 1.77
CA GLU A 145 10.24 -1.07 2.11
C GLU A 145 10.46 -0.18 0.87
N ASP A 146 10.68 -0.79 -0.29
CA ASP A 146 10.83 -0.08 -1.56
C ASP A 146 9.45 0.37 -2.06
N GLU A 147 9.10 1.63 -1.77
CA GLU A 147 7.82 2.23 -2.16
C GLU A 147 7.61 2.27 -3.68
N ALA A 148 8.67 2.41 -4.48
CA ALA A 148 8.52 2.45 -5.94
C ALA A 148 8.18 1.07 -6.51
N GLU A 149 8.84 0.02 -6.03
CA GLU A 149 8.51 -1.35 -6.44
C GLU A 149 7.16 -1.79 -5.85
N LYS A 150 6.81 -1.37 -4.63
CA LYS A 150 5.48 -1.58 -4.04
C LYS A 150 4.39 -1.02 -4.93
N GLU A 151 4.48 0.25 -5.31
CA GLU A 151 3.51 0.90 -6.21
C GLU A 151 3.39 0.14 -7.54
N LYS A 152 4.52 -0.20 -8.16
CA LYS A 152 4.52 -0.98 -9.41
C LYS A 152 3.82 -2.34 -9.27
N ARG A 153 4.05 -3.06 -8.18
CA ARG A 153 3.43 -4.38 -7.95
C ARG A 153 1.93 -4.27 -7.66
N ILE A 154 1.49 -3.27 -6.89
CA ILE A 154 0.07 -2.99 -6.67
C ILE A 154 -0.62 -2.69 -8.01
N GLU A 155 -0.03 -1.80 -8.83
CA GLU A 155 -0.59 -1.44 -10.13
C GLU A 155 -0.67 -2.65 -11.09
N ALA A 156 0.37 -3.48 -11.14
CA ALA A 156 0.36 -4.71 -11.94
C ALA A 156 -0.73 -5.68 -11.47
N LYS A 157 -0.98 -5.77 -10.15
CA LYS A 157 -2.04 -6.60 -9.58
C LYS A 157 -3.43 -6.06 -9.92
N ILE A 158 -3.65 -4.75 -9.79
CA ILE A 158 -4.90 -4.08 -10.21
C ILE A 158 -5.16 -4.31 -11.71
N ALA A 159 -4.14 -4.21 -12.55
CA ALA A 159 -4.29 -4.45 -13.99
C ALA A 159 -4.72 -5.89 -14.32
N LYS A 160 -4.28 -6.88 -13.54
CA LYS A 160 -4.67 -8.28 -13.67
C LYS A 160 -6.04 -8.58 -13.05
N GLU A 161 -6.41 -7.82 -12.02
CA GLU A 161 -7.63 -8.00 -11.22
C GLU A 161 -8.48 -6.72 -11.19
N PRO A 162 -8.96 -6.20 -12.34
CA PRO A 162 -9.62 -4.89 -12.41
C PRO A 162 -10.98 -4.84 -11.70
N THR A 163 -11.51 -5.98 -11.27
CA THR A 163 -12.75 -6.11 -10.49
C THR A 163 -12.50 -6.25 -8.98
N ASN A 164 -11.24 -6.28 -8.54
CA ASN A 164 -10.88 -6.29 -7.13
C ASN A 164 -11.03 -4.88 -6.55
N ILE A 165 -12.28 -4.47 -6.33
CA ILE A 165 -12.63 -3.10 -5.90
C ILE A 165 -11.99 -2.75 -4.55
N GLU A 166 -11.78 -3.72 -3.67
CA GLU A 166 -11.11 -3.49 -2.38
C GLU A 166 -9.64 -3.09 -2.56
N LEU A 167 -8.89 -3.80 -3.41
CA LEU A 167 -7.50 -3.43 -3.73
C LEU A 167 -7.44 -2.04 -4.39
N ILE A 168 -8.32 -1.77 -5.35
CA ILE A 168 -8.40 -0.48 -6.05
C ILE A 168 -8.69 0.66 -5.06
N GLN A 169 -9.66 0.46 -4.18
CA GLN A 169 -10.04 1.44 -3.15
C GLN A 169 -8.88 1.69 -2.17
N ASN A 170 -8.26 0.64 -1.64
CA ASN A 170 -7.17 0.76 -0.69
C ASN A 170 -5.96 1.47 -1.30
N TYR A 171 -5.61 1.15 -2.56
CA TYR A 171 -4.54 1.87 -3.24
C TYR A 171 -4.90 3.34 -3.51
N GLY A 172 -6.15 3.62 -3.87
CA GLY A 172 -6.66 4.99 -3.97
C GLY A 172 -6.49 5.79 -2.67
N PHE A 173 -6.74 5.19 -1.50
CA PHE A 173 -6.52 5.84 -0.21
C PHE A 173 -5.05 6.08 0.11
N ILE A 174 -4.17 5.11 -0.20
CA ILE A 174 -2.71 5.29 -0.04
C ILE A 174 -2.21 6.47 -0.88
N LEU A 175 -2.67 6.57 -2.13
CA LEU A 175 -2.33 7.71 -2.99
C LEU A 175 -2.89 9.02 -2.44
N PHE A 176 -4.11 9.02 -1.91
CA PHE A 176 -4.67 10.19 -1.24
C PHE A 176 -3.78 10.65 -0.08
N ASP A 177 -3.42 9.76 0.84
CA ASP A 177 -2.62 10.11 2.02
C ASP A 177 -1.25 10.67 1.59
N LYS A 178 -0.62 10.05 0.59
CA LYS A 178 0.65 10.50 -0.01
C LYS A 178 0.54 11.92 -0.59
N LEU A 179 -0.54 12.24 -1.29
CA LEU A 179 -0.73 13.53 -1.97
C LEU A 179 -1.21 14.65 -1.04
N ASN A 180 -1.80 14.31 0.11
CA ASN A 180 -2.42 15.24 1.04
C ASN A 180 -1.67 15.42 2.38
N ALA A 181 -0.56 14.70 2.61
CA ALA A 181 0.23 14.84 3.83
C ALA A 181 0.68 16.29 4.12
N GLU A 182 0.52 16.73 5.38
CA GLU A 182 0.70 18.12 5.82
C GLU A 182 2.18 18.59 5.77
N ASP A 183 3.12 17.70 6.10
CA ASP A 183 4.57 17.98 6.21
C ASP A 183 5.39 17.39 5.05
N ALA A 184 4.75 17.01 3.95
CA ALA A 184 5.43 16.23 2.92
C ALA A 184 6.43 17.06 2.08
N LYS A 185 7.59 16.44 1.84
CA LYS A 185 8.46 16.82 0.71
C LYS A 185 7.62 16.84 -0.57
N PRO A 186 7.95 17.68 -1.56
CA PRO A 186 7.27 17.68 -2.85
C PRO A 186 7.16 16.25 -3.41
N VAL A 187 5.94 15.83 -3.75
CA VAL A 187 5.70 14.52 -4.33
C VAL A 187 6.15 14.53 -5.78
N THR A 188 7.13 13.69 -6.12
CA THR A 188 7.54 13.46 -7.50
C THR A 188 6.36 12.90 -8.30
N ASN A 189 6.16 13.37 -9.54
CA ASN A 189 5.06 12.95 -10.42
C ASN A 189 3.65 13.20 -9.85
N TYR A 190 3.46 14.27 -9.05
CA TYR A 190 2.19 14.61 -8.40
C TYR A 190 0.98 14.51 -9.33
N ALA A 191 1.03 15.10 -10.53
CA ALA A 191 -0.11 15.12 -11.45
C ALA A 191 -0.51 13.72 -11.96
N GLU A 192 0.46 12.83 -12.18
CA GLU A 192 0.20 11.45 -12.58
C GLU A 192 -0.46 10.66 -11.43
N LEU A 193 0.11 10.79 -10.22
CA LEU A 193 -0.41 10.13 -9.03
C LEU A 193 -1.80 10.66 -8.64
N GLU A 194 -2.04 11.96 -8.78
CA GLU A 194 -3.35 12.58 -8.60
C GLU A 194 -4.37 11.99 -9.58
N GLN A 195 -4.02 11.90 -10.86
CA GLN A 195 -4.93 11.32 -11.85
C GLN A 195 -5.22 9.83 -11.56
N LYS A 196 -4.20 9.06 -11.13
CA LYS A 196 -4.37 7.67 -10.71
C LYS A 196 -5.30 7.55 -9.50
N MET A 197 -5.07 8.35 -8.46
CA MET A 197 -5.93 8.43 -7.27
C MET A 197 -7.38 8.76 -7.67
N ILE A 198 -7.57 9.75 -8.53
CA ILE A 198 -8.90 10.15 -9.04
C ILE A 198 -9.58 8.97 -9.73
N ASN A 199 -8.88 8.28 -10.62
CA ASN A 199 -9.42 7.16 -11.37
C ASN A 199 -9.81 6.00 -10.44
N TYR A 200 -8.93 5.59 -9.53
CA TYR A 200 -9.17 4.45 -8.64
C TYR A 200 -10.28 4.71 -7.64
N LEU A 201 -10.28 5.87 -6.98
CA LEU A 201 -11.35 6.20 -6.02
C LEU A 201 -12.69 6.46 -6.73
N SER A 202 -12.69 6.99 -7.97
CA SER A 202 -13.92 7.15 -8.73
C SER A 202 -14.48 5.78 -9.11
N GLN A 203 -13.62 4.87 -9.61
CA GLN A 203 -14.01 3.51 -9.92
C GLN A 203 -14.56 2.78 -8.67
N ALA A 204 -13.90 2.92 -7.52
CA ALA A 204 -14.38 2.33 -6.28
C ALA A 204 -15.75 2.89 -5.86
N GLY A 205 -15.92 4.21 -5.90
CA GLY A 205 -17.17 4.88 -5.57
C GLY A 205 -18.31 4.54 -6.54
N ASP A 206 -18.03 4.39 -7.84
CA ASP A 206 -19.04 4.03 -8.83
C ASP A 206 -19.47 2.56 -8.69
N ASN A 207 -18.58 1.67 -8.23
CA ASN A 207 -18.91 0.26 -7.96
C ASN A 207 -19.57 0.04 -6.59
N LYS A 208 -19.29 0.90 -5.60
CA LYS A 208 -19.87 0.85 -4.25
C LYS A 208 -20.45 2.23 -3.86
N PRO A 209 -21.51 2.70 -4.55
CA PRO A 209 -22.01 4.07 -4.38
C PRO A 209 -22.53 4.36 -2.97
N ASP A 210 -23.00 3.34 -2.26
CA ASP A 210 -23.53 3.49 -0.89
C ASP A 210 -22.44 3.55 0.19
N ASP A 211 -21.17 3.24 -0.11
CA ASP A 211 -20.04 3.39 0.85
C ASP A 211 -19.76 4.88 1.11
N GLY A 212 -19.84 5.73 0.08
CA GLY A 212 -19.61 7.18 0.19
C GLY A 212 -18.17 7.59 0.53
N LYS A 213 -17.36 6.72 1.12
CA LYS A 213 -15.96 6.97 1.50
C LYS A 213 -15.09 7.32 0.30
N PRO A 214 -15.07 6.59 -0.84
CA PRO A 214 -14.21 6.97 -1.96
C PRO A 214 -14.48 8.39 -2.46
N TYR A 215 -15.77 8.77 -2.55
CA TYR A 215 -16.17 10.13 -2.91
C TYR A 215 -15.82 11.18 -1.86
N TYR A 216 -15.92 10.84 -0.57
CA TYR A 216 -15.49 11.74 0.51
C TYR A 216 -14.01 12.12 0.35
N TYR A 217 -13.15 11.12 0.12
CA TYR A 217 -11.72 11.34 -0.06
C TYR A 217 -11.41 12.15 -1.33
N LEU A 218 -12.08 11.84 -2.45
CA LEU A 218 -11.96 12.65 -3.68
C LEU A 218 -12.33 14.11 -3.45
N GLY A 219 -13.50 14.37 -2.85
CA GLY A 219 -13.94 15.72 -2.56
C GLY A 219 -12.97 16.46 -1.63
N ASN A 220 -12.50 15.79 -0.57
CA ASN A 220 -11.53 16.37 0.36
C ASN A 220 -10.18 16.69 -0.29
N HIS A 221 -9.73 15.91 -1.27
CA HIS A 221 -8.48 16.20 -1.97
C HIS A 221 -8.52 17.58 -2.64
N PHE A 222 -9.60 17.85 -3.36
CA PHE A 222 -9.80 19.15 -4.01
C PHE A 222 -10.02 20.28 -3.00
N VAL A 223 -10.74 20.03 -1.90
CA VAL A 223 -10.86 21.00 -0.79
C VAL A 223 -9.51 21.34 -0.19
N ASN A 224 -8.64 20.34 0.05
CA ASN A 224 -7.29 20.53 0.57
C ASN A 224 -6.43 21.36 -0.38
N LYS A 225 -6.54 21.13 -1.70
CA LYS A 225 -5.90 22.00 -2.71
C LYS A 225 -6.42 23.43 -2.62
N GLY A 226 -7.74 23.60 -2.47
CA GLY A 226 -8.36 24.90 -2.19
C GLY A 226 -7.78 25.58 -0.95
N VAL A 227 -7.62 24.86 0.17
CA VAL A 227 -7.01 25.40 1.40
C VAL A 227 -5.59 25.91 1.16
N LYS A 228 -4.75 25.14 0.44
CA LYS A 228 -3.39 25.56 0.07
C LYS A 228 -3.41 26.83 -0.78
N ILE A 229 -4.28 26.91 -1.77
CA ILE A 229 -4.45 28.13 -2.60
C ILE A 229 -4.92 29.32 -1.74
N ASN A 230 -5.83 29.09 -0.79
CA ASN A 230 -6.34 30.15 0.07
C ASN A 230 -5.27 30.72 1.03
N GLN A 231 -4.30 29.91 1.45
CA GLN A 231 -3.12 30.40 2.16
C GLN A 231 -2.31 31.36 1.29
N ASP A 232 -2.15 31.07 -0.01
CA ASP A 232 -1.44 31.96 -0.94
C ASP A 232 -2.24 33.22 -1.26
N ILE A 233 -3.57 33.12 -1.37
CA ILE A 233 -4.46 34.31 -1.45
C ILE A 233 -4.24 35.22 -0.25
N SER A 234 -4.13 34.64 0.95
CA SER A 234 -3.91 35.39 2.20
C SER A 234 -2.55 36.11 2.17
N LYS A 235 -1.48 35.43 1.78
CA LYS A 235 -0.14 36.03 1.63
C LYS A 235 -0.15 37.22 0.65
N VAL A 236 -0.71 37.03 -0.55
CA VAL A 236 -0.79 38.11 -1.56
C VAL A 236 -1.65 39.27 -1.05
N THR A 237 -2.71 38.97 -0.31
CA THR A 237 -3.57 40.01 0.30
C THR A 237 -2.79 40.84 1.32
N ASP A 238 -1.91 40.23 2.10
CA ASP A 238 -1.05 40.95 3.05
C ASP A 238 0.03 41.77 2.34
N ASP A 239 0.57 41.28 1.22
CA ASP A 239 1.50 42.07 0.39
C ASP A 239 0.82 43.30 -0.21
N ILE A 240 -0.45 43.19 -0.65
CA ILE A 240 -1.25 44.33 -1.08
C ILE A 240 -1.43 45.33 0.06
N LYS A 241 -1.77 44.87 1.28
CA LYS A 241 -1.91 45.75 2.44
C LYS A 241 -0.61 46.51 2.74
N LYS A 242 0.54 45.83 2.72
CA LYS A 242 1.86 46.44 2.95
C LYS A 242 2.22 47.47 1.88
N ALA A 243 1.95 47.16 0.61
CA ALA A 243 2.18 48.07 -0.51
C ALA A 243 1.32 49.35 -0.37
N ASN A 244 0.03 49.19 -0.05
CA ASN A 244 -0.89 50.30 0.16
C ASN A 244 -0.48 51.17 1.36
N ALA A 245 -0.03 50.56 2.46
CA ALA A 245 0.45 51.29 3.64
C ALA A 245 1.71 52.13 3.36
N SER A 246 2.52 51.70 2.39
CA SER A 246 3.75 52.37 1.98
C SER A 246 3.54 53.38 0.83
N ALA A 247 2.32 53.47 0.30
CA ALA A 247 2.00 54.30 -0.85
C ALA A 247 2.00 55.79 -0.47
N LYS A 248 2.69 56.61 -1.27
CA LYS A 248 2.68 58.07 -1.12
C LYS A 248 1.61 58.69 -2.01
N PRO A 249 0.89 59.72 -1.55
CA PRO A 249 -0.04 60.46 -2.40
C PRO A 249 0.68 61.09 -3.60
N ASP A 250 -0.03 61.19 -4.72
CA ASP A 250 0.43 61.96 -5.88
C ASP A 250 0.39 63.48 -5.61
N LYS A 251 0.77 64.29 -6.62
CA LYS A 251 0.76 65.75 -6.53
C LYS A 251 -0.63 66.36 -6.27
N THR A 252 -1.70 65.59 -6.40
CA THR A 252 -3.09 65.99 -6.12
C THR A 252 -3.58 65.50 -4.76
N GLY A 253 -2.72 64.84 -3.97
CA GLY A 253 -3.07 64.28 -2.68
C GLY A 253 -3.78 62.92 -2.76
N LYS A 254 -3.86 62.30 -3.95
CA LYS A 254 -4.54 61.02 -4.14
C LYS A 254 -3.56 59.85 -3.99
N LEU A 255 -3.92 58.84 -3.18
CA LEU A 255 -3.14 57.61 -3.10
C LEU A 255 -3.25 56.80 -4.41
N PRO A 256 -2.15 56.17 -4.85
CA PRO A 256 -2.20 55.28 -6.01
C PRO A 256 -3.09 54.07 -5.72
N PRO A 257 -3.69 53.47 -6.77
CA PRO A 257 -4.43 52.22 -6.60
C PRO A 257 -3.50 51.08 -6.16
N PRO A 258 -4.06 49.98 -5.61
CA PRO A 258 -3.27 48.79 -5.29
C PRO A 258 -2.44 48.31 -6.49
N PRO A 259 -1.24 47.73 -6.26
CA PRO A 259 -0.39 47.26 -7.35
C PRO A 259 -1.11 46.24 -8.24
N LYS A 260 -1.22 46.55 -9.54
CA LYS A 260 -2.00 45.74 -10.50
C LYS A 260 -1.52 44.29 -10.55
N GLU A 261 -0.20 44.07 -10.53
CA GLU A 261 0.39 42.71 -10.54
C GLU A 261 -0.07 41.87 -9.35
N LEU A 262 -0.15 42.45 -8.15
CA LEU A 262 -0.61 41.75 -6.95
C LEU A 262 -2.11 41.49 -6.99
N THR A 263 -2.91 42.46 -7.49
CA THR A 263 -4.35 42.25 -7.65
C THR A 263 -4.66 41.18 -8.68
N ASP A 264 -3.96 41.18 -9.82
CA ASP A 264 -4.12 40.19 -10.89
C ASP A 264 -3.71 38.79 -10.38
N LYS A 265 -2.59 38.68 -9.63
CA LYS A 265 -2.18 37.43 -8.99
C LYS A 265 -3.21 36.91 -8.00
N ARG A 266 -3.75 37.77 -7.12
CA ARG A 266 -4.79 37.38 -6.16
C ARG A 266 -6.06 36.90 -6.86
N ASP A 267 -6.47 37.60 -7.91
CA ASP A 267 -7.71 37.27 -8.63
C ASP A 267 -7.55 35.97 -9.44
N ALA A 268 -6.36 35.71 -9.99
CA ALA A 268 -6.02 34.41 -10.59
C ALA A 268 -6.03 33.27 -9.54
N LEU A 269 -5.49 33.49 -8.35
CA LEU A 269 -5.54 32.51 -7.25
C LEU A 269 -6.98 32.26 -6.79
N LYS A 270 -7.83 33.28 -6.68
CA LYS A 270 -9.25 33.12 -6.37
C LYS A 270 -9.98 32.28 -7.43
N LYS A 271 -9.66 32.51 -8.71
CA LYS A 271 -10.20 31.67 -9.79
C LYS A 271 -9.74 30.21 -9.62
N ALA A 272 -8.45 29.99 -9.38
CA ALA A 272 -7.91 28.64 -9.17
C ALA A 272 -8.53 27.94 -7.95
N TYR A 273 -8.74 28.66 -6.85
CA TYR A 273 -9.46 28.17 -5.68
C TYR A 273 -10.85 27.68 -6.06
N ASN A 274 -11.63 28.52 -6.74
CA ASN A 274 -12.97 28.14 -7.20
C ASN A 274 -12.93 26.94 -8.14
N ASP A 275 -12.00 26.90 -9.09
CA ASP A 275 -11.86 25.79 -10.03
C ASP A 275 -11.60 24.46 -9.31
N GLU A 276 -10.80 24.43 -8.24
CA GLU A 276 -10.60 23.22 -7.42
C GLU A 276 -11.86 22.85 -6.63
N ILE A 277 -12.54 23.81 -6.00
CA ILE A 277 -13.79 23.55 -5.28
C ILE A 277 -14.87 22.98 -6.21
N GLU A 278 -14.99 23.49 -7.45
CA GLU A 278 -15.94 22.96 -8.44
C GLU A 278 -15.61 21.52 -8.84
N LYS A 279 -14.33 21.14 -8.91
CA LYS A 279 -13.93 19.73 -9.17
C LYS A 279 -14.32 18.82 -8.01
N GLY A 280 -14.18 19.29 -6.76
CA GLY A 280 -14.50 18.52 -5.57
C GLY A 280 -15.99 18.36 -5.29
N LEU A 281 -16.79 19.39 -5.60
CA LEU A 281 -18.19 19.46 -5.22
C LEU A 281 -19.04 18.25 -5.66
N PRO A 282 -18.96 17.75 -6.91
CA PRO A 282 -19.72 16.57 -7.33
C PRO A 282 -19.45 15.34 -6.46
N PHE A 283 -18.20 15.14 -6.03
CA PHE A 283 -17.83 14.02 -5.17
C PHE A 283 -18.35 14.21 -3.75
N LEU A 284 -18.24 15.42 -3.18
CA LEU A 284 -18.82 15.73 -1.87
C LEU A 284 -20.33 15.49 -1.84
N LEU A 285 -21.05 15.87 -2.90
CA LEU A 285 -22.48 15.63 -3.03
C LEU A 285 -22.82 14.13 -3.10
N LYS A 286 -22.10 13.36 -3.92
CA LYS A 286 -22.28 11.90 -3.99
C LYS A 286 -22.01 11.23 -2.63
N SER A 287 -20.96 11.67 -1.93
CA SER A 287 -20.63 11.20 -0.59
C SER A 287 -21.72 11.52 0.43
N ALA A 288 -22.28 12.74 0.38
CA ALA A 288 -23.32 13.17 1.29
C ALA A 288 -24.63 12.44 1.05
N GLU A 289 -24.95 12.16 -0.22
CA GLU A 289 -26.08 11.30 -0.57
C GLU A 289 -25.90 9.89 0.00
N ALA A 290 -24.73 9.28 -0.17
CA ALA A 290 -24.43 7.95 0.34
C ALA A 290 -24.55 7.89 1.88
N TYR A 291 -23.90 8.81 2.61
CA TYR A 291 -24.03 8.88 4.07
C TYR A 291 -25.45 9.19 4.52
N GLY A 292 -26.20 9.99 3.78
CA GLY A 292 -27.59 10.31 4.08
C GLY A 292 -28.56 9.13 4.02
N LYS A 293 -28.18 8.01 3.38
CA LYS A 293 -28.97 6.77 3.35
C LYS A 293 -28.84 5.95 4.64
N HIS A 294 -27.77 6.14 5.39
CA HIS A 294 -27.48 5.37 6.61
C HIS A 294 -28.11 6.06 7.83
N THR A 295 -28.96 5.34 8.56
CA THR A 295 -29.66 5.88 9.75
C THR A 295 -28.93 5.60 11.07
N ASP A 296 -27.87 4.81 11.02
CA ASP A 296 -27.17 4.23 12.17
C ASP A 296 -25.68 4.60 12.24
N LEU A 297 -25.25 5.62 11.48
CA LEU A 297 -23.89 6.15 11.50
C LEU A 297 -23.46 6.50 12.93
N LYS A 298 -22.30 6.01 13.34
CA LYS A 298 -21.73 6.20 14.69
C LYS A 298 -20.24 6.51 14.64
N GLY A 299 -19.72 7.02 15.75
CA GLY A 299 -18.28 7.25 15.93
C GLY A 299 -17.68 8.10 14.80
N MET A 300 -16.62 7.58 14.19
CA MET A 300 -15.88 8.27 13.14
C MET A 300 -16.69 8.50 11.86
N GLU A 301 -17.61 7.59 11.51
CA GLU A 301 -18.42 7.73 10.30
C GLU A 301 -19.42 8.89 10.41
N LEU A 302 -20.07 9.02 11.57
CA LEU A 302 -20.92 10.18 11.86
C LEU A 302 -20.11 11.48 11.86
N GLN A 303 -18.90 11.46 12.43
CA GLN A 303 -18.03 12.64 12.45
C GLN A 303 -17.59 13.06 11.03
N ASN A 304 -17.25 12.09 10.17
CA ASN A 304 -16.93 12.36 8.77
C ASN A 304 -18.14 12.94 8.03
N TYR A 305 -19.35 12.42 8.27
CA TYR A 305 -20.56 12.97 7.66
C TYR A 305 -20.84 14.41 8.12
N LYS A 306 -20.68 14.72 9.42
CA LYS A 306 -20.79 16.10 9.92
C LYS A 306 -19.79 17.03 9.23
N ARG A 307 -18.54 16.61 9.12
CA ARG A 307 -17.47 17.39 8.48
C ARG A 307 -17.76 17.63 7.00
N LEU A 308 -18.25 16.62 6.30
CA LEU A 308 -18.70 16.71 4.92
C LEU A 308 -19.84 17.72 4.74
N VAL A 309 -20.86 17.66 5.60
CA VAL A 309 -22.02 18.57 5.52
C VAL A 309 -21.59 20.00 5.84
N ASP A 310 -20.72 20.21 6.83
CA ASP A 310 -20.13 21.52 7.15
C ASP A 310 -19.36 22.10 5.95
N GLN A 311 -18.55 21.28 5.27
CA GLN A 311 -17.88 21.69 4.02
C GLN A 311 -18.88 22.14 2.94
N LEU A 312 -19.98 21.40 2.77
CA LEU A 312 -21.01 21.78 1.79
C LEU A 312 -21.70 23.10 2.16
N ILE A 313 -21.96 23.35 3.45
CA ILE A 313 -22.49 24.64 3.93
C ILE A 313 -21.54 25.78 3.55
N LEU A 314 -20.25 25.64 3.85
CA LEU A 314 -19.24 26.64 3.54
C LEU A 314 -19.15 26.90 2.03
N ILE A 315 -19.07 25.84 1.21
CA ILE A 315 -18.97 25.95 -0.25
C ILE A 315 -20.17 26.72 -0.84
N TYR A 316 -21.40 26.40 -0.42
CA TYR A 316 -22.58 27.09 -0.92
C TYR A 316 -22.70 28.52 -0.39
N GLY A 317 -22.27 28.78 0.86
CA GLY A 317 -22.13 30.12 1.41
C GLY A 317 -21.18 31.00 0.60
N ASP A 318 -20.00 30.48 0.25
CA ASP A 318 -19.00 31.18 -0.55
C ASP A 318 -19.49 31.45 -1.97
N LYS A 319 -20.14 30.46 -2.62
CA LYS A 319 -20.76 30.63 -3.94
C LYS A 319 -21.86 31.69 -3.94
N LYS A 320 -22.69 31.74 -2.89
CA LYS A 320 -23.72 32.77 -2.70
C LYS A 320 -23.10 34.17 -2.62
N ILE A 321 -22.01 34.31 -1.86
CA ILE A 321 -21.29 35.59 -1.71
C ILE A 321 -20.64 36.01 -3.05
N ALA A 322 -20.02 35.05 -3.75
CA ALA A 322 -19.28 35.30 -4.99
C ALA A 322 -20.19 35.62 -6.19
N SER A 323 -21.41 35.08 -6.23
CA SER A 323 -22.30 35.30 -7.37
C SER A 323 -22.77 36.76 -7.45
N LYS A 324 -22.88 37.28 -8.68
CA LYS A 324 -23.51 38.58 -8.97
C LYS A 324 -24.93 38.44 -9.52
N VAL A 325 -25.36 37.21 -9.81
CA VAL A 325 -26.66 36.91 -10.42
C VAL A 325 -27.67 36.63 -9.31
N PRO A 326 -28.77 37.39 -9.17
CA PRO A 326 -29.75 37.19 -8.09
C PRO A 326 -30.33 35.77 -8.03
N ALA A 327 -30.60 35.16 -9.19
CA ALA A 327 -31.11 33.80 -9.27
C ALA A 327 -30.13 32.76 -8.70
N ASP A 328 -28.84 32.89 -9.02
CA ASP A 328 -27.80 32.01 -8.50
C ASP A 328 -27.63 32.18 -6.98
N LYS A 329 -27.68 33.42 -6.49
CA LYS A 329 -27.66 33.68 -5.03
C LYS A 329 -28.79 32.95 -4.31
N ALA A 330 -30.01 33.07 -4.82
CA ALA A 330 -31.17 32.39 -4.24
C ALA A 330 -31.00 30.85 -4.27
N LYS A 331 -30.47 30.31 -5.37
CA LYS A 331 -30.16 28.87 -5.50
C LYS A 331 -29.14 28.41 -4.47
N PHE A 332 -28.02 29.11 -4.33
CA PHE A 332 -26.97 28.74 -3.38
C PHE A 332 -27.42 28.91 -1.92
N GLU A 333 -28.21 29.95 -1.62
CA GLU A 333 -28.82 30.10 -0.29
C GLU A 333 -29.77 28.93 0.05
N ALA A 334 -30.53 28.44 -0.92
CA ALA A 334 -31.40 27.27 -0.72
C ALA A 334 -30.59 26.00 -0.41
N GLU A 335 -29.51 25.75 -1.16
CA GLU A 335 -28.60 24.62 -0.88
C GLU A 335 -27.93 24.76 0.49
N GLU A 336 -27.39 25.93 0.83
CA GLU A 336 -26.79 26.21 2.14
C GLU A 336 -27.78 25.93 3.28
N LYS A 337 -29.04 26.38 3.16
CA LYS A 337 -30.10 26.11 4.14
C LYS A 337 -30.41 24.61 4.26
N LYS A 338 -30.46 23.90 3.14
CA LYS A 338 -30.67 22.44 3.10
C LYS A 338 -29.57 21.71 3.85
N TRP A 339 -28.30 22.05 3.61
CA TRP A 339 -27.17 21.41 4.31
C TRP A 339 -27.13 21.78 5.79
N ASN A 340 -27.46 23.02 6.16
CA ASN A 340 -27.63 23.40 7.57
C ASN A 340 -28.70 22.56 8.28
N ALA A 341 -29.86 22.35 7.64
CA ALA A 341 -30.92 21.52 8.21
C ALA A 341 -30.46 20.06 8.40
N ILE A 342 -29.70 19.51 7.44
CA ILE A 342 -29.08 18.18 7.56
C ILE A 342 -28.09 18.16 8.73
N TYR A 343 -27.21 19.16 8.84
CA TYR A 343 -26.21 19.25 9.91
C TYR A 343 -26.85 19.26 11.29
N THR A 344 -27.92 20.04 11.47
CA THR A 344 -28.71 20.05 12.70
C THR A 344 -29.31 18.67 12.98
N LYS A 345 -29.92 18.03 11.96
CA LYS A 345 -30.53 16.70 12.11
C LYS A 345 -29.54 15.63 12.52
N ILE A 346 -28.30 15.64 12.01
CA ILE A 346 -27.30 14.61 12.33
C ILE A 346 -26.46 14.94 13.57
N SER A 347 -26.64 16.14 14.13
CA SER A 347 -25.96 16.58 15.35
C SER A 347 -26.76 16.31 16.63
N HIS A 348 -28.03 15.95 16.47
CA HIS A 348 -28.97 15.55 17.52
C HIS A 348 -29.42 14.11 17.27
#